data_AF-A0A522XXH1-F1
#
_entry.id   AF-A0A522XXH1-F1
#
_cell.length_a   1.000
_cell.length_b   1.000
_cell.length_c   1.000
_cell.angle_alpha   90.00
_cell.angle_beta   90.00
_cell.angle_gamma   90.00
#
_symmetry.space_group_name_H-M   'P 1'
#
loop_
_entity.id
_entity.type
_entity.pdbx_description
1 polymer ?
#
loop_
_entity_poly.entity_id
_entity_poly.type
_entity_poly.pdbx_seq_one_letter_code
_entity_poly.pdbx_strand_id
1 'polypeptide(L)'
;MGMLDTLLGHAGEKNVADLQEEFAPLLAQGEPLQRAFGFVRDLIVFTDRRMILVDKQGITGKKMSFLSIPYRAVVMYSIETAGHFDLDAELRIWVSSQPEPISRTLGRGAGAQDIIAILAQNTR
;
A
#
# COMPACT_ATOMS: atom_id res chain seq x y z
N MET A 1 -0.04 -30.79 -0.10
CA MET A 1 0.63 -30.10 1.02
C MET A 1 1.23 -28.82 0.44
N GLY A 2 0.75 -27.60 0.69
CA GLY A 2 -0.35 -27.17 1.52
C GLY A 2 -0.91 -25.85 0.99
N MET A 3 -2.24 -25.77 0.91
CA MET A 3 -2.98 -24.51 0.71
C MET A 3 -2.85 -23.54 1.91
N LEU A 4 -2.05 -23.92 2.92
CA LEU A 4 -1.75 -23.10 4.09
C LEU A 4 -0.45 -22.29 3.91
N ASP A 5 0.40 -22.62 2.93
CA ASP A 5 1.66 -21.90 2.68
C ASP A 5 1.42 -20.57 1.95
N THR A 6 0.41 -20.51 1.10
CA THR A 6 -0.07 -19.27 0.46
C THR A 6 -0.80 -18.33 1.43
N LEU A 7 -1.35 -18.87 2.52
CA LEU A 7 -2.01 -18.06 3.57
C LEU A 7 -1.01 -17.52 4.62
N LEU A 8 0.21 -18.06 4.68
CA LEU A 8 1.26 -17.68 5.63
C LEU A 8 2.48 -16.98 4.98
N GLY A 9 2.60 -16.97 3.64
CA GLY A 9 3.81 -16.55 2.94
C GLY A 9 3.92 -15.06 2.53
N HIS A 10 2.84 -14.28 2.46
CA HIS A 10 2.89 -12.86 2.07
C HIS A 10 1.81 -12.06 2.80
N ALA A 11 1.88 -11.97 4.13
CA ALA A 11 0.82 -11.38 4.95
C ALA A 11 0.50 -9.90 4.66
N GLY A 12 1.22 -9.24 3.74
CA GLY A 12 0.83 -7.93 3.23
C GLY A 12 0.52 -7.85 1.73
N GLU A 13 1.01 -8.72 0.84
CA GLU A 13 0.69 -8.55 -0.59
C GLU A 13 -0.72 -9.05 -0.92
N LYS A 14 -1.51 -8.23 -1.63
CA LYS A 14 -2.84 -8.58 -2.12
C LYS A 14 -2.79 -8.92 -3.60
N ASN A 15 -3.54 -9.95 -3.97
CA ASN A 15 -3.73 -10.29 -5.37
C ASN A 15 -4.50 -9.15 -6.06
N VAL A 16 -3.87 -8.55 -7.06
CA VAL A 16 -4.45 -7.43 -7.83
C VAL A 16 -5.72 -7.86 -8.57
N ALA A 17 -5.82 -9.12 -8.99
CA ALA A 17 -7.01 -9.63 -9.68
C ALA A 17 -8.26 -9.53 -8.78
N ASP A 18 -8.10 -9.79 -7.48
CA ASP A 18 -9.20 -9.73 -6.50
C ASP A 18 -9.64 -8.29 -6.21
N LEU A 19 -8.76 -7.31 -6.45
CA LEU A 19 -9.01 -5.88 -6.22
C LEU A 19 -9.47 -5.14 -7.48
N GLN A 20 -9.31 -5.74 -8.66
CA GLN A 20 -9.56 -5.08 -9.94
C GLN A 20 -11.01 -4.57 -10.05
N GLU A 21 -11.99 -5.35 -9.60
CA GLU A 21 -13.41 -4.96 -9.62
C GLU A 21 -13.72 -3.85 -8.61
N GLU A 22 -13.19 -3.94 -7.39
CA GLU A 22 -13.37 -2.92 -6.33
C GLU A 22 -12.75 -1.58 -6.73
N PHE A 23 -11.60 -1.60 -7.41
CA PHE A 23 -10.86 -0.40 -7.80
C PHE A 23 -11.20 0.12 -9.19
N ALA A 24 -11.83 -0.67 -10.08
CA ALA A 24 -12.23 -0.24 -11.42
C ALA A 24 -12.89 1.15 -11.48
N PRO A 25 -13.87 1.51 -10.62
CA PRO A 25 -14.47 2.85 -10.65
C PRO A 25 -13.54 3.98 -10.14
N LEU A 26 -12.44 3.64 -9.46
CA LEU A 26 -11.47 4.59 -8.90
C LEU A 26 -10.30 4.90 -9.86
N LEU A 27 -10.10 4.03 -10.85
CA LEU A 27 -9.01 4.11 -11.82
C LEU A 27 -9.39 5.01 -12.99
N ALA A 28 -8.44 5.80 -13.46
CA ALA A 28 -8.58 6.51 -14.71
C ALA A 28 -8.59 5.52 -15.89
N GLN A 29 -9.10 5.95 -17.05
CA GLN A 29 -9.06 5.13 -18.25
C GLN A 29 -7.61 4.73 -18.59
N GLY A 30 -7.40 3.43 -18.74
CA GLY A 30 -6.07 2.85 -19.02
C GLY A 30 -5.06 3.02 -17.87
N GLU A 31 -5.49 3.21 -16.64
CA GLU A 31 -4.63 3.18 -15.44
C GLU A 31 -4.61 1.74 -14.87
N PRO A 32 -3.58 0.93 -15.14
CA PRO A 32 -3.47 -0.42 -14.59
C PRO A 32 -3.11 -0.42 -13.10
N LEU A 33 -3.72 -1.32 -12.35
CA LEU A 33 -3.21 -1.73 -11.03
C LEU A 33 -1.93 -2.54 -11.22
N GLN A 34 -0.89 -2.24 -10.45
CA GLN A 34 0.39 -2.94 -10.51
C GLN A 34 0.59 -3.87 -9.33
N ARG A 35 0.47 -3.35 -8.10
CA ARG A 35 0.69 -4.09 -6.85
C ARG A 35 -0.20 -3.52 -5.76
N ALA A 36 -0.50 -4.32 -4.74
CA ALA A 36 -1.24 -3.87 -3.58
C ALA A 36 -0.68 -4.53 -2.31
N PHE A 37 -0.51 -3.74 -1.25
CA PHE A 37 0.07 -4.17 0.02
C PHE A 37 -0.78 -3.69 1.19
N GLY A 38 -0.91 -4.48 2.25
CA GLY A 38 -1.57 -4.12 3.49
C GLY A 38 -2.53 -5.18 4.01
N PHE A 39 -3.32 -4.77 4.99
CA PHE A 39 -4.31 -5.61 5.64
C PHE A 39 -5.71 -5.43 5.02
N VAL A 40 -6.72 -6.02 5.65
CA VAL A 40 -8.12 -5.87 5.21
C VAL A 40 -8.62 -4.42 5.39
N ARG A 41 -8.07 -3.67 6.34
CA ARG A 41 -8.49 -2.29 6.67
C ARG A 41 -7.61 -1.22 6.04
N ASP A 42 -6.30 -1.38 6.17
CA ASP A 42 -5.30 -0.45 5.66
C ASP A 42 -4.63 -1.06 4.44
N LEU A 43 -4.87 -0.47 3.27
CA LEU A 43 -4.34 -0.94 1.99
C LEU A 43 -3.59 0.17 1.27
N ILE A 44 -2.49 -0.19 0.63
CA ILE A 44 -1.68 0.65 -0.23
C ILE A 44 -1.71 0.01 -1.60
N VAL A 45 -2.29 0.71 -2.57
CA VAL A 45 -2.44 0.24 -3.94
C VAL A 45 -1.58 1.08 -4.87
N PHE A 46 -0.77 0.43 -5.69
CA PHE A 46 0.13 1.07 -6.64
C PHE A 46 -0.42 0.91 -8.06
N THR A 47 -0.51 2.02 -8.78
CA THR A 47 -0.78 2.06 -10.23
C THR A 47 0.48 2.51 -10.98
N ASP A 48 0.39 2.66 -12.29
CA ASP A 48 1.44 3.31 -13.10
C ASP A 48 1.54 4.83 -12.90
N ARG A 49 0.57 5.46 -12.20
CA ARG A 49 0.47 6.93 -12.07
C ARG A 49 0.57 7.43 -10.64
N ARG A 50 0.07 6.66 -9.68
CA ARG A 50 -0.06 7.08 -8.27
C ARG A 50 -0.11 5.89 -7.33
N MET A 51 0.11 6.17 -6.05
CA MET A 51 -0.34 5.27 -5.00
C MET A 51 -1.71 5.72 -4.47
N ILE A 52 -2.51 4.77 -3.99
CA ILE A 52 -3.81 4.99 -3.38
C ILE A 52 -3.76 4.35 -2.00
N LEU A 53 -3.88 5.15 -0.96
CA LEU A 53 -4.01 4.69 0.41
C LEU A 53 -5.50 4.54 0.73
N VAL A 54 -5.89 3.37 1.19
CA VAL A 54 -7.26 3.06 1.57
C VAL A 54 -7.30 2.74 3.06
N ASP A 55 -8.21 3.40 3.76
CA ASP A 55 -8.52 3.13 5.17
C ASP A 55 -10.02 2.83 5.28
N LYS A 56 -10.34 1.60 5.68
CA LYS A 56 -11.70 1.14 5.99
C LYS A 56 -12.01 1.36 7.47
N GLN A 57 -12.79 2.40 7.75
CA GLN A 57 -13.17 2.86 9.08
C GLN A 57 -14.48 2.22 9.60
N GLY A 58 -14.54 2.06 10.93
CA GLY A 58 -15.73 1.64 11.66
C GLY A 58 -15.93 0.13 11.74
N ILE A 59 -16.85 -0.30 12.61
CA ILE A 59 -17.12 -1.72 12.91
C ILE A 59 -17.64 -2.46 11.67
N THR A 60 -18.42 -1.79 10.83
CA THR A 60 -19.02 -2.35 9.60
C THR A 60 -18.11 -2.22 8.37
N GLY A 61 -17.01 -1.49 8.44
CA GLY A 61 -16.09 -1.23 7.31
C GLY A 61 -16.71 -0.45 6.15
N LYS A 62 -17.93 0.07 6.29
CA LYS A 62 -18.66 0.78 5.21
C LYS A 62 -18.09 2.16 4.90
N LYS A 63 -17.47 2.80 5.88
CA LYS A 63 -16.85 4.12 5.69
C LYS A 63 -15.44 3.89 5.19
N MET A 64 -15.19 4.19 3.93
CA MET A 64 -13.86 4.08 3.34
C MET A 64 -13.32 5.46 3.03
N SER A 65 -12.04 5.68 3.32
CA SER A 65 -11.31 6.86 2.86
C SER A 65 -10.27 6.43 1.83
N PHE A 66 -10.16 7.21 0.76
CA PHE A 66 -9.21 6.99 -0.32
C PHE A 66 -8.35 8.24 -0.44
N LEU A 67 -7.04 8.08 -0.28
CA LEU A 67 -6.07 9.14 -0.49
C LEU A 67 -5.18 8.79 -1.67
N SER A 68 -5.24 9.59 -2.73
CA SER A 68 -4.43 9.39 -3.91
C SER A 68 -3.21 10.31 -3.89
N ILE A 69 -2.02 9.74 -4.01
CA ILE A 69 -0.74 10.45 -4.01
C ILE A 69 -0.05 10.18 -5.36
N PRO A 70 -0.06 11.15 -6.29
CA PRO A 70 0.70 11.05 -7.54
C PRO A 70 2.19 10.88 -7.25
N TYR A 71 2.89 10.04 -8.01
CA TYR A 71 4.32 9.79 -7.75
C TYR A 71 5.17 11.06 -7.82
N ARG A 72 4.87 11.97 -8.75
CA ARG A 72 5.52 13.29 -8.86
C ARG A 72 5.40 14.19 -7.62
N ALA A 73 4.46 13.88 -6.72
CA ALA A 73 4.26 14.65 -5.50
C ALA A 73 5.05 14.07 -4.32
N VAL A 74 5.60 12.86 -4.44
CA VAL A 74 6.41 12.23 -3.40
C VAL A 74 7.82 12.82 -3.46
N VAL A 75 8.25 13.46 -2.38
CA VAL A 75 9.56 14.11 -2.27
C VAL A 75 10.57 13.22 -1.53
N MET A 76 10.09 12.47 -0.54
CA MET A 76 10.90 11.58 0.26
C MET A 76 10.03 10.43 0.77
N TYR A 77 10.63 9.27 0.98
CA TYR A 77 9.99 8.14 1.63
C TYR A 77 11.01 7.39 2.49
N SER A 78 10.53 6.76 3.56
CA SER A 78 11.33 5.89 4.41
C SER A 78 10.51 4.69 4.85
N ILE A 79 11.14 3.53 4.97
CA ILE A 79 10.53 2.37 5.59
C ILE A 79 11.36 1.93 6.79
N GLU A 80 10.70 1.74 7.92
CA GLU A 80 11.27 1.21 9.13
C GLU A 80 10.78 -0.23 9.28
N THR A 81 11.68 -1.20 9.11
CA THR A 81 11.32 -2.61 9.17
C THR A 81 11.15 -3.07 10.61
N ALA A 82 10.19 -3.96 10.84
CA ALA A 82 9.98 -4.59 12.13
C ALA A 82 11.26 -5.28 12.66
N GLY A 83 11.60 -5.04 13.91
CA GLY A 83 12.69 -5.73 14.61
C GLY A 83 12.30 -7.16 15.05
N HIS A 84 13.13 -7.79 15.89
CA HIS A 84 12.86 -9.15 16.38
C HIS A 84 11.58 -9.26 17.25
N PHE A 85 11.17 -8.15 17.88
CA PHE A 85 10.03 -8.09 18.81
C PHE A 85 8.82 -7.32 18.28
N ASP A 86 9.01 -6.42 17.30
CA ASP A 86 7.91 -5.72 16.66
C ASP A 86 7.41 -6.55 15.47
N LEU A 87 6.10 -6.56 15.23
CA LEU A 87 5.52 -7.31 14.13
C LEU A 87 5.38 -6.46 12.88
N ASP A 88 5.30 -5.15 13.03
CA ASP A 88 4.90 -4.25 11.97
C ASP A 88 6.05 -3.38 11.47
N ALA A 89 6.05 -3.09 10.17
CA ALA A 89 6.93 -2.10 9.56
C ALA A 89 6.18 -0.77 9.42
N GLU A 90 6.88 0.36 9.48
CA GLU A 90 6.28 1.67 9.28
C GLU A 90 6.79 2.31 7.98
N LEU A 91 5.87 2.62 7.07
CA LEU A 91 6.14 3.43 5.89
C LEU A 91 5.80 4.89 6.17
N ARG A 92 6.74 5.80 5.86
CA ARG A 92 6.54 7.25 5.94
C ARG A 92 6.77 7.87 4.57
N ILE A 93 5.86 8.75 4.14
CA ILE A 93 5.88 9.37 2.80
C ILE A 93 5.72 10.86 2.95
N TRP A 94 6.70 11.63 2.48
CA TRP A 94 6.64 13.09 2.42
C TRP A 94 6.12 13.52 1.06
N VAL A 95 5.04 14.29 1.10
CA VAL A 95 4.42 14.87 -0.08
C VAL A 95 4.83 16.34 -0.18
N SER A 96 5.05 16.83 -1.40
CA SER A 96 5.37 18.23 -1.65
C SER A 96 4.39 19.16 -0.94
N SER A 97 4.93 20.19 -0.30
CA SER A 97 4.18 21.18 0.50
C SER A 97 3.52 20.64 1.78
N GLN A 98 3.88 19.44 2.25
CA GLN A 98 3.49 18.93 3.57
C GLN A 98 4.73 18.71 4.45
N PRO A 99 4.81 19.36 5.64
CA PRO A 99 5.96 19.20 6.54
C PRO A 99 5.97 17.82 7.21
N GLU A 100 4.78 17.30 7.55
CA GLU A 100 4.62 16.01 8.22
C GLU A 100 4.44 14.88 7.20
N PRO A 101 5.08 13.72 7.41
CA PRO A 101 4.88 12.57 6.55
C PRO A 101 3.49 11.95 6.75
N ILE A 102 3.01 11.31 5.70
CA ILE A 102 1.91 10.36 5.79
C ILE A 102 2.51 9.02 6.25
N SER A 103 2.21 8.61 7.49
CA SER A 103 2.61 7.31 8.04
C SER A 103 1.58 6.21 7.76
N ARG A 104 2.04 5.01 7.44
CA ARG A 104 1.24 3.79 7.34
C ARG A 104 1.96 2.60 7.96
N THR A 105 1.23 1.88 8.80
CA THR A 105 1.69 0.61 9.36
C THR A 105 1.48 -0.49 8.33
N LEU A 106 2.51 -1.29 8.14
CA LEU A 106 2.56 -2.42 7.24
C LEU A 106 2.72 -3.68 8.08
N GLY A 107 1.96 -4.73 7.74
CA GLY A 107 2.08 -6.00 8.44
C GLY A 107 3.43 -6.67 8.27
N ARG A 108 3.72 -7.63 9.15
CA ARG A 108 4.87 -8.52 9.03
C ARG A 108 4.99 -9.09 7.61
N GLY A 109 6.13 -8.88 6.96
CA GLY A 109 6.39 -9.43 5.63
C GLY A 109 5.60 -8.76 4.49
N ALA A 110 5.06 -7.55 4.69
CA ALA A 110 4.30 -6.80 3.69
C ALA A 110 5.12 -6.26 2.50
N GLY A 111 6.23 -6.90 2.14
CA GLY A 111 7.01 -6.51 0.97
C GLY A 111 7.67 -5.14 1.12
N ALA A 112 8.22 -4.82 2.29
CA ALA A 112 8.90 -3.54 2.53
C ALA A 112 9.93 -3.19 1.44
N GLN A 113 10.69 -4.19 0.98
CA GLN A 113 11.64 -4.06 -0.13
C GLN A 113 10.94 -3.75 -1.46
N ASP A 114 9.83 -4.43 -1.75
CA ASP A 114 9.04 -4.19 -2.96
C ASP A 114 8.44 -2.78 -2.97
N ILE A 115 7.91 -2.33 -1.84
CA ILE A 115 7.37 -0.97 -1.70
C ILE A 115 8.46 0.06 -2.01
N ILE A 116 9.65 -0.09 -1.44
CA ILE A 116 10.79 0.79 -1.74
C ILE A 116 11.18 0.73 -3.21
N ALA A 117 11.22 -0.45 -3.82
CA ALA A 117 11.56 -0.63 -5.23
C ALA A 117 10.53 0.03 -6.16
N ILE A 118 9.23 -0.13 -5.88
CA ILE A 118 8.13 0.46 -6.65
C ILE A 118 8.16 1.99 -6.53
N LEU A 119 8.37 2.51 -5.32
CA LEU A 119 8.51 3.95 -5.11
C LEU A 119 9.71 4.48 -5.91
N ALA A 120 10.89 3.88 -5.76
CA ALA A 120 12.09 4.28 -6.50
C ALA A 120 11.91 4.22 -8.04
N GLN A 121 11.14 3.25 -8.53
CA GLN A 121 10.87 3.11 -9.96
C GLN A 121 9.99 4.25 -10.50
N ASN A 122 9.00 4.69 -9.71
CA ASN A 122 7.94 5.58 -10.17
C ASN A 122 8.10 7.04 -9.72
N THR A 123 8.83 7.32 -8.63
CA THR A 123 9.16 8.68 -8.17
C THR A 123 10.41 9.17 -8.90
N ARG A 124 10.22 9.81 -10.05
CA ARG A 124 11.29 10.46 -10.83
C ARG A 124 10.94 11.91 -11.11
#